data_AF-A0AA86MZE5-F1
#
_entry.id   AF-A0AA86MZE5-F1
#
_cell.length_a   1.000
_cell.length_b   1.000
_cell.length_c   1.000
_cell.angle_alpha   90.00
_cell.angle_beta   90.00
_cell.angle_gamma   90.00
#
_symmetry.space_group_name_H-M   'P 1'
#
loop_
_entity.id
_entity.type
_entity.pdbx_description
1 polymer ?
#
loop_
_entity_poly.entity_id
_entity_poly.type
_entity_poly.pdbx_seq_one_letter_code
_entity_poly.pdbx_strand_id
1 'polypeptide(L)'
;MPEKPFASPRLPFEIDDRIDPRLVTAHAGVPLVIELFRRVGAAQVVDEQVRIKQRQRGVTSAQWVETLIALWAAGGDRCQDLTTLRADAALAALLGYELPAATTMRDFLEACHVEDLPLLRAGEQTAVPEESAPLAGVGAANRRILAAVQQQMPQRTATLDVDATILEAHKRTATVTYEGTSCQGSPKFPQLWSSKTPHPGYVVVAASSTRTKPALSFSLSRYE
;
A
#
# COMPACT_ATOMS: atom_id res chain seq x y z
N MET A 1 -1.45 -41.79 38.08
CA MET A 1 -2.61 -41.24 37.34
C MET A 1 -2.24 -41.21 35.87
N PRO A 2 -3.03 -41.77 34.95
CA PRO A 2 -2.82 -41.53 33.53
C PRO A 2 -3.25 -40.10 33.18
N GLU A 3 -2.43 -39.41 32.39
CA GLU A 3 -2.70 -38.06 31.89
C GLU A 3 -4.02 -38.01 31.10
N LYS A 4 -4.79 -36.95 31.31
CA LYS A 4 -6.04 -36.70 30.62
C LYS A 4 -5.74 -36.33 29.16
N PRO A 5 -6.34 -36.97 28.14
CA PRO A 5 -6.07 -36.62 26.75
C PRO A 5 -6.44 -35.15 26.49
N PHE A 6 -5.50 -34.41 25.89
CA PHE A 6 -5.72 -33.04 25.45
C PHE A 6 -6.96 -33.00 24.55
N ALA A 7 -7.87 -32.08 24.85
CA ALA A 7 -9.08 -31.87 24.06
C ALA A 7 -8.71 -31.64 22.59
N SER A 8 -9.52 -32.19 21.68
CA SER A 8 -9.29 -32.12 20.23
C SER A 8 -8.89 -30.71 19.79
N PRO A 9 -7.80 -30.55 19.01
CA PRO A 9 -7.35 -29.24 18.58
C PRO A 9 -8.45 -28.56 17.75
N ARG A 10 -8.80 -27.33 18.13
CA ARG A 10 -9.86 -26.53 17.49
C ARG A 10 -9.48 -26.04 16.08
N LEU A 11 -8.23 -26.26 15.67
CA LEU A 11 -7.68 -25.79 14.41
C LEU A 11 -7.26 -27.01 13.58
N PRO A 12 -7.54 -27.02 12.27
CA PRO A 12 -7.27 -28.17 11.39
C PRO A 12 -5.79 -28.22 10.99
N PHE A 13 -4.89 -28.29 11.96
CA PHE A 13 -3.47 -28.54 11.72
C PHE A 13 -2.97 -29.68 12.58
N GLU A 14 -2.00 -30.41 12.05
CA GLU A 14 -1.23 -31.41 12.76
C GLU A 14 0.11 -30.79 13.16
N ILE A 15 0.59 -31.09 14.36
CA ILE A 15 1.93 -30.68 14.79
C ILE A 15 2.89 -31.72 14.23
N ASP A 16 3.77 -31.29 13.32
CA ASP A 16 4.88 -32.13 12.85
C ASP A 16 6.07 -31.93 13.79
N ASP A 17 6.52 -33.01 14.42
CA ASP A 17 7.68 -33.01 15.31
C ASP A 17 9.01 -32.94 14.52
N ARG A 18 9.00 -33.16 13.20
CA ARG A 18 10.18 -33.09 12.35
C ARG A 18 10.29 -31.71 11.69
N ILE A 19 11.27 -30.94 12.15
CA ILE A 19 11.58 -29.65 11.54
C ILE A 19 12.43 -29.89 10.27
N ASP A 20 11.85 -29.61 9.09
CA ASP A 20 12.66 -29.43 7.87
C ASP A 20 13.32 -28.03 7.96
N PRO A 21 14.66 -27.93 8.05
CA PRO A 21 15.35 -26.64 8.14
C PRO A 21 15.13 -25.75 6.91
N ARG A 22 14.65 -26.30 5.78
CA ARG A 22 14.29 -25.54 4.58
C ARG A 22 12.90 -24.89 4.68
N LEU A 23 12.05 -25.34 5.60
CA LEU A 23 10.69 -24.85 5.82
C LEU A 23 10.59 -24.07 7.13
N VAL A 24 11.61 -23.27 7.42
CA VAL A 24 11.63 -22.35 8.57
C VAL A 24 11.55 -20.92 8.05
N THR A 25 10.62 -20.13 8.59
CA THR A 25 10.43 -18.72 8.24
C THR A 25 10.32 -17.85 9.49
N ALA A 26 10.92 -16.66 9.44
CA ALA A 26 10.68 -15.60 10.42
C ALA A 26 9.40 -14.79 10.14
N HIS A 27 8.73 -15.06 9.00
CA HIS A 27 7.64 -14.25 8.46
C HIS A 27 6.27 -14.93 8.60
N ALA A 28 6.09 -15.77 9.63
CA ALA A 28 4.86 -16.54 9.83
C ALA A 28 3.57 -15.69 10.01
N GLY A 29 3.72 -14.39 10.31
CA GLY A 29 2.60 -13.44 10.37
C GLY A 29 2.14 -12.92 9.01
N VAL A 30 3.00 -12.94 7.98
CA VAL A 30 2.70 -12.42 6.63
C VAL A 30 1.49 -13.12 6.00
N PRO A 31 1.37 -14.47 6.05
CA PRO A 31 0.21 -15.17 5.51
C PRO A 31 -1.12 -14.71 6.10
N LEU A 32 -1.17 -14.24 7.36
CA LEU A 32 -2.42 -13.74 7.96
C LEU A 32 -2.89 -12.44 7.30
N VAL A 33 -1.97 -11.54 6.95
CA VAL A 33 -2.27 -10.29 6.25
C VAL A 33 -2.76 -10.58 4.83
N ILE A 34 -2.10 -11.53 4.16
CA ILE A 34 -2.45 -11.97 2.80
C ILE A 34 -3.82 -12.66 2.80
N GLU A 35 -4.08 -13.54 3.77
CA GLU A 35 -5.36 -14.22 3.90
C GLU A 35 -6.48 -13.22 4.19
N LEU A 36 -6.24 -12.18 5.00
CA LEU A 36 -7.19 -11.10 5.19
C LEU A 36 -7.48 -10.40 3.85
N PHE A 37 -6.45 -10.02 3.10
CA PHE A 37 -6.56 -9.39 1.78
C PHE A 37 -7.40 -10.24 0.80
N ARG A 38 -7.21 -11.55 0.79
CA ARG A 38 -8.00 -12.51 0.01
C ARG A 38 -9.45 -12.62 0.50
N ARG A 39 -9.66 -12.74 1.82
CA ARG A 39 -10.99 -12.93 2.43
C ARG A 39 -11.89 -11.71 2.31
N VAL A 40 -11.33 -10.51 2.39
CA VAL A 40 -12.11 -9.27 2.19
C VAL A 40 -12.45 -9.02 0.73
N GLY A 41 -12.10 -9.91 -0.20
CA GLY A 41 -12.45 -9.75 -1.61
C GLY A 41 -11.51 -8.81 -2.38
N ALA A 42 -10.45 -8.30 -1.77
CA ALA A 42 -9.60 -7.29 -2.39
C ALA A 42 -8.68 -7.90 -3.45
N ALA A 43 -8.19 -9.13 -3.23
CA ALA A 43 -7.43 -9.88 -4.23
C ALA A 43 -8.22 -10.06 -5.55
N GLN A 44 -9.50 -10.42 -5.45
CA GLN A 44 -10.40 -10.61 -6.59
C GLN A 44 -10.61 -9.32 -7.35
N VAL A 45 -10.80 -8.19 -6.65
CA VAL A 45 -10.88 -6.86 -7.27
C VAL A 45 -9.60 -6.52 -8.03
N VAL A 46 -8.43 -6.85 -7.48
CA VAL A 46 -7.15 -6.65 -8.20
C VAL A 46 -7.10 -7.50 -9.46
N ASP A 47 -7.42 -8.79 -9.40
CA ASP A 47 -7.40 -9.67 -10.58
C ASP A 47 -8.38 -9.22 -11.68
N GLU A 48 -9.50 -8.60 -11.32
CA GLU A 48 -10.48 -8.07 -12.28
C GLU A 48 -10.05 -6.74 -12.92
N GLN A 49 -9.51 -5.82 -12.10
CA GLN A 49 -9.29 -4.42 -12.46
C GLN A 49 -7.86 -4.13 -12.92
N VAL A 50 -6.86 -4.84 -12.41
CA VAL A 50 -5.45 -4.59 -12.73
C VAL A 50 -5.02 -5.47 -13.90
N ARG A 51 -4.98 -4.88 -15.10
CA ARG A 51 -4.59 -5.56 -16.35
C ARG A 51 -3.28 -5.03 -16.89
N ILE A 52 -2.17 -5.63 -16.46
CA ILE A 52 -0.83 -5.28 -16.96
C ILE A 52 -0.34 -6.29 -18.01
N LYS A 53 -0.73 -7.56 -17.90
CA LYS A 53 -0.35 -8.61 -18.85
C LYS A 53 -1.56 -9.06 -19.68
N GLN A 54 -1.37 -9.20 -21.00
CA GLN A 54 -2.37 -9.80 -21.89
C GLN A 54 -2.37 -11.34 -21.87
N ARG A 55 -1.29 -11.98 -21.40
CA ARG A 55 -1.15 -13.45 -21.34
C ARG A 55 -1.36 -13.97 -19.92
N GLN A 56 -2.19 -15.01 -19.76
CA GLN A 56 -2.57 -15.62 -18.47
C GLN A 56 -1.54 -16.62 -17.90
N ARG A 57 -0.24 -16.50 -18.23
CA ARG A 57 0.79 -17.42 -17.69
C ARG A 57 1.62 -16.75 -16.60
N GLY A 58 1.81 -17.46 -15.49
CA GLY A 58 2.63 -17.03 -14.35
C GLY A 58 1.81 -16.39 -13.23
N VAL A 59 2.44 -15.47 -12.52
CA VAL A 59 1.91 -14.78 -11.34
C VAL A 59 0.70 -13.91 -11.71
N THR A 60 -0.41 -14.03 -10.96
CA THR A 60 -1.64 -13.23 -11.16
C THR A 60 -1.46 -11.79 -10.70
N SER A 61 -2.37 -10.88 -11.10
CA SER A 61 -2.33 -9.49 -10.68
C SER A 61 -2.44 -9.35 -9.16
N ALA A 62 -3.31 -10.15 -8.52
CA ALA A 62 -3.42 -10.22 -7.07
C ALA A 62 -2.10 -10.65 -6.43
N GLN A 63 -1.42 -11.66 -6.98
CA GLN A 63 -0.15 -12.14 -6.45
C GLN A 63 0.98 -11.09 -6.54
N TRP A 64 0.96 -10.18 -7.53
CA TRP A 64 1.86 -9.01 -7.54
C TRP A 64 1.62 -8.10 -6.34
N VAL A 65 0.37 -7.75 -6.08
CA VAL A 65 -0.02 -6.89 -4.95
C VAL A 65 0.24 -7.58 -3.62
N GLU A 66 -0.07 -8.88 -3.51
CA GLU A 66 0.26 -9.70 -2.34
C GLU A 66 1.75 -9.73 -2.06
N THR A 67 2.59 -9.80 -3.10
CA THR A 67 4.05 -9.75 -2.92
C THR A 67 4.50 -8.41 -2.34
N LEU A 68 3.90 -7.29 -2.76
CA LEU A 68 4.18 -5.97 -2.16
C LEU A 68 3.72 -5.89 -0.71
N ILE A 69 2.53 -6.42 -0.40
CA ILE A 69 2.03 -6.52 0.97
C ILE A 69 2.96 -7.37 1.84
N ALA A 70 3.43 -8.51 1.31
CA ALA A 70 4.38 -9.39 1.99
C ALA A 70 5.72 -8.69 2.24
N LEU A 71 6.24 -7.96 1.25
CA LEU A 71 7.44 -7.15 1.36
C LEU A 71 7.32 -6.14 2.51
N TRP A 72 6.26 -5.34 2.53
CA TRP A 72 6.04 -4.34 3.56
C TRP A 72 5.80 -4.95 4.94
N ALA A 73 5.04 -6.04 5.01
CA ALA A 73 4.78 -6.75 6.27
C ALA A 73 6.04 -7.42 6.84
N ALA A 74 7.00 -7.79 5.98
CA ALA A 74 8.32 -8.26 6.37
C ALA A 74 9.29 -7.12 6.75
N GLY A 75 8.87 -5.85 6.58
CA GLY A 75 9.69 -4.66 6.89
C GLY A 75 10.60 -4.22 5.74
N GLY A 76 10.43 -4.75 4.53
CA GLY A 76 11.15 -4.30 3.35
C GLY A 76 10.53 -3.05 2.74
N ASP A 77 11.36 -2.15 2.23
CA ASP A 77 10.94 -0.91 1.57
C ASP A 77 11.44 -0.82 0.11
N ARG A 78 12.27 -1.78 -0.32
CA ARG A 78 12.87 -1.81 -1.65
C ARG A 78 12.54 -3.09 -2.39
N CYS A 79 12.43 -2.99 -3.73
CA CYS A 79 12.31 -4.16 -4.59
C CYS A 79 13.47 -5.15 -4.40
N GLN A 80 14.68 -4.68 -4.09
CA GLN A 80 15.86 -5.52 -3.87
C GLN A 80 15.69 -6.48 -2.69
N ASP A 81 14.92 -6.11 -1.67
CA ASP A 81 14.69 -6.95 -0.48
C ASP A 81 13.86 -8.20 -0.83
N LEU A 82 13.13 -8.18 -1.96
CA LEU A 82 12.48 -9.37 -2.51
C LEU A 82 13.48 -10.48 -2.85
N THR A 83 14.76 -10.18 -3.06
CA THR A 83 15.77 -11.23 -3.30
C THR A 83 15.88 -12.15 -2.08
N THR A 84 15.92 -11.57 -0.89
CA THR A 84 15.96 -12.32 0.37
C THR A 84 14.60 -12.96 0.65
N LEU A 85 13.51 -12.20 0.48
CA LEU A 85 12.16 -12.71 0.77
C LEU A 85 11.75 -13.86 -0.16
N ARG A 86 12.14 -13.83 -1.44
CA ARG A 86 11.92 -14.90 -2.42
C ARG A 86 12.71 -16.18 -2.10
N ALA A 87 13.83 -16.07 -1.38
CA ALA A 87 14.61 -17.24 -0.97
C ALA A 87 13.97 -18.03 0.19
N ASP A 88 12.96 -17.46 0.86
CA ASP A 88 12.21 -18.10 1.94
C ASP A 88 11.19 -19.11 1.38
N ALA A 89 11.61 -20.38 1.28
CA ALA A 89 10.77 -21.45 0.76
C ALA A 89 9.54 -21.76 1.64
N ALA A 90 9.66 -21.55 2.96
CA ALA A 90 8.52 -21.74 3.86
C ALA A 90 7.46 -20.66 3.65
N LEU A 91 7.87 -19.39 3.48
CA LEU A 91 6.94 -18.32 3.15
C LEU A 91 6.26 -18.56 1.81
N ALA A 92 7.00 -18.95 0.77
CA ALA A 92 6.41 -19.29 -0.53
C ALA A 92 5.37 -20.42 -0.42
N ALA A 93 5.67 -21.46 0.37
CA ALA A 93 4.72 -22.55 0.64
C ALA A 93 3.45 -22.05 1.36
N LEU A 94 3.59 -21.16 2.34
CA LEU A 94 2.45 -20.59 3.07
C LEU A 94 1.59 -19.67 2.19
N LEU A 95 2.19 -18.92 1.27
CA LEU A 95 1.46 -18.05 0.35
C LEU A 95 0.82 -18.82 -0.82
N GLY A 96 1.36 -19.99 -1.16
CA GLY A 96 0.89 -20.86 -2.24
C GLY A 96 1.45 -20.48 -3.62
N TYR A 97 2.49 -19.66 -3.70
CA TYR A 97 3.17 -19.30 -4.94
C TYR A 97 4.59 -18.77 -4.68
N GLU A 98 5.44 -18.82 -5.70
CA GLU A 98 6.77 -18.20 -5.63
C GLU A 98 6.68 -16.68 -5.83
N LEU A 99 7.19 -15.91 -4.86
CA LEU A 99 7.25 -14.45 -4.97
C LEU A 99 8.10 -14.04 -6.17
N PRO A 100 7.66 -13.12 -7.04
CA PRO A 100 8.41 -12.68 -8.20
C PRO A 100 9.76 -12.03 -7.85
N ALA A 101 10.68 -12.04 -8.83
CA ALA A 101 11.98 -11.40 -8.67
C ALA A 101 11.88 -9.86 -8.58
N ALA A 102 12.88 -9.25 -7.94
CA ALA A 102 12.98 -7.81 -7.77
C ALA A 102 12.85 -7.01 -9.07
N THR A 103 13.46 -7.50 -10.16
CA THR A 103 13.38 -6.86 -11.48
C THR A 103 11.97 -6.91 -12.04
N THR A 104 11.31 -8.06 -11.95
CA THR A 104 9.94 -8.22 -12.45
C THR A 104 8.94 -7.40 -11.63
N MET A 105 9.19 -7.23 -10.32
CA MET A 105 8.41 -6.31 -9.49
C MET A 105 8.60 -4.86 -9.90
N ARG A 106 9.83 -4.46 -10.24
CA ARG A 106 10.09 -3.12 -10.78
C ARG A 106 9.31 -2.88 -12.07
N ASP A 107 9.32 -3.83 -13.01
CA ASP A 107 8.57 -3.71 -14.27
C ASP A 107 7.05 -3.57 -14.01
N PHE A 108 6.52 -4.25 -13.00
CA PHE A 108 5.14 -4.11 -12.56
C PHE A 108 4.84 -2.70 -12.02
N LEU A 109 5.72 -2.16 -11.18
CA LEU A 109 5.57 -0.81 -10.61
C LEU A 109 5.70 0.26 -11.71
N GLU A 110 6.60 0.07 -12.66
CA GLU A 110 6.77 0.93 -13.83
C GLU A 110 5.50 1.00 -14.67
N ALA A 111 4.80 -0.12 -14.86
CA ALA A 111 3.51 -0.14 -15.56
C ALA A 111 2.40 0.62 -14.83
N CYS A 112 2.55 0.90 -13.53
CA CYS A 112 1.64 1.74 -12.75
C CYS A 112 2.02 3.23 -12.84
N HIS A 113 3.19 3.56 -13.37
CA HIS A 113 3.68 4.92 -13.51
C HIS A 113 3.02 5.62 -14.71
N VAL A 114 2.81 6.93 -14.58
CA VAL A 114 2.46 7.81 -15.69
C VAL A 114 3.58 8.84 -15.82
N GLU A 115 4.21 8.86 -16.99
CA GLU A 115 5.26 9.83 -17.31
C GLU A 115 4.70 11.24 -17.37
N ASP A 116 5.52 12.22 -16.96
CA ASP A 116 5.24 13.65 -17.12
C ASP A 116 3.89 14.13 -16.55
N LEU A 117 3.44 13.54 -15.43
CA LEU A 117 2.26 14.06 -14.72
C LEU A 117 2.46 15.55 -14.42
N PRO A 118 1.45 16.40 -14.66
CA PRO A 118 1.54 17.79 -14.28
C PRO A 118 1.78 17.84 -12.77
N LEU A 119 2.98 18.28 -12.38
CA LEU A 119 3.27 18.56 -10.98
C LEU A 119 2.13 19.41 -10.42
N LEU A 120 1.67 19.12 -9.20
CA LEU A 120 0.66 19.92 -8.51
C LEU A 120 1.11 21.39 -8.59
N ARG A 121 0.49 22.15 -9.50
CA ARG A 121 0.93 23.51 -9.77
C ARG A 121 0.36 24.37 -8.65
N ALA A 122 1.25 25.11 -7.98
CA ALA A 122 0.82 26.16 -7.07
C ALA A 122 0.15 27.28 -7.89
N GLY A 123 -1.15 27.47 -7.69
CA GLY A 123 -2.01 28.41 -8.42
C GLY A 123 -3.47 28.26 -8.00
N GLU A 124 -4.37 29.11 -8.53
CA GLU A 124 -5.81 29.10 -8.18
C GLU A 124 -6.54 27.78 -8.53
N GLN A 125 -5.92 26.94 -9.37
CA GLN A 125 -6.43 25.62 -9.74
C GLN A 125 -5.34 24.57 -9.50
N THR A 126 -5.45 23.85 -8.39
CA THR A 126 -4.67 22.64 -8.15
C THR A 126 -5.40 21.47 -8.81
N ALA A 127 -4.84 20.93 -9.90
CA ALA A 127 -5.34 19.71 -10.52
C ALA A 127 -4.55 18.51 -10.00
N VAL A 128 -5.23 17.55 -9.36
CA VAL A 128 -4.65 16.25 -9.02
C VAL A 128 -4.53 15.45 -10.33
N PRO A 129 -3.33 14.98 -10.70
CA PRO A 129 -3.15 14.21 -11.92
C PRO A 129 -3.98 12.92 -11.90
N GLU A 130 -4.44 12.47 -13.06
CA GLU A 130 -5.15 11.19 -13.17
C GLU A 130 -4.18 10.02 -12.93
N GLU A 131 -4.64 9.01 -12.18
CA GLU A 131 -3.91 7.78 -11.94
C GLU A 131 -3.84 6.92 -13.20
N SER A 132 -2.80 6.11 -13.36
CA SER A 132 -2.77 5.07 -14.39
C SER A 132 -3.90 4.06 -14.17
N ALA A 133 -4.37 3.42 -15.23
CA ALA A 133 -5.42 2.39 -15.10
C ALA A 133 -5.05 1.25 -14.12
N PRO A 134 -3.80 0.72 -14.11
CA PRO A 134 -3.37 -0.24 -13.09
C PRO A 134 -3.42 0.32 -11.67
N LEU A 135 -2.97 1.56 -11.46
CA LEU A 135 -2.99 2.20 -10.13
C LEU A 135 -4.42 2.44 -9.64
N ALA A 136 -5.31 2.89 -10.52
CA ALA A 136 -6.74 3.04 -10.22
C ALA A 136 -7.40 1.70 -9.83
N GLY A 137 -6.98 0.60 -10.46
CA GLY A 137 -7.40 -0.76 -10.13
C GLY A 137 -6.94 -1.19 -8.73
N VAL A 138 -5.69 -0.87 -8.35
CA VAL A 138 -5.20 -1.07 -6.97
C VAL A 138 -6.00 -0.20 -5.99
N GLY A 139 -6.31 1.04 -6.37
CA GLY A 139 -7.19 1.93 -5.60
C GLY A 139 -8.60 1.35 -5.37
N ALA A 140 -9.14 0.58 -6.31
CA ALA A 140 -10.40 -0.13 -6.13
C ALA A 140 -10.31 -1.22 -5.07
N ALA A 141 -9.19 -1.95 -5.00
CA ALA A 141 -8.95 -2.93 -3.94
C ALA A 141 -8.84 -2.26 -2.57
N ASN A 142 -8.18 -1.10 -2.46
CA ASN A 142 -8.14 -0.33 -1.23
C ASN A 142 -9.55 0.09 -0.77
N ARG A 143 -10.40 0.58 -1.69
CA ARG A 143 -11.81 0.88 -1.39
C ARG A 143 -12.58 -0.35 -0.90
N ARG A 144 -12.30 -1.55 -1.45
CA ARG A 144 -12.92 -2.81 -1.01
C ARG A 144 -12.52 -3.17 0.43
N ILE A 145 -11.26 -2.97 0.80
CA ILE A 145 -10.75 -3.17 2.16
C ILE A 145 -11.44 -2.19 3.11
N LEU A 146 -11.46 -0.90 2.77
CA LEU A 146 -12.14 0.13 3.57
C LEU A 146 -13.63 -0.18 3.76
N ALA A 147 -14.31 -0.63 2.72
CA ALA A 147 -15.71 -1.04 2.80
C ALA A 147 -15.90 -2.24 3.75
N ALA A 148 -14.99 -3.21 3.74
CA ALA A 148 -15.05 -4.36 4.67
C ALA A 148 -14.90 -3.91 6.13
N VAL A 149 -13.92 -3.03 6.40
CA VAL A 149 -13.70 -2.46 7.74
C VAL A 149 -14.91 -1.64 8.18
N GLN A 150 -15.44 -0.79 7.30
CA GLN A 150 -16.59 0.06 7.57
C GLN A 150 -17.88 -0.75 7.86
N GLN A 151 -18.05 -1.92 7.24
CA GLN A 151 -19.17 -2.83 7.53
C GLN A 151 -19.08 -3.45 8.92
N GLN A 152 -17.87 -3.75 9.39
CA GLN A 152 -17.66 -4.34 10.71
C GLN A 152 -17.66 -3.30 11.83
N MET A 153 -17.02 -2.16 11.59
CA MET A 153 -16.89 -1.06 12.55
C MET A 153 -17.16 0.27 11.87
N PRO A 154 -18.44 0.67 11.73
CA PRO A 154 -18.80 1.90 11.04
C PRO A 154 -18.17 3.15 11.68
N GLN A 155 -17.37 3.89 10.91
CA GLN A 155 -16.84 5.19 11.30
C GLN A 155 -17.45 6.30 10.44
N ARG A 156 -17.77 7.45 11.06
CA ARG A 156 -18.23 8.65 10.34
C ARG A 156 -17.13 9.69 10.13
N THR A 157 -16.00 9.48 10.79
CA THR A 157 -14.85 10.37 10.78
C THR A 157 -13.63 9.57 10.40
N ALA A 158 -12.85 10.09 9.45
CA ALA A 158 -11.56 9.54 9.07
C ALA A 158 -10.49 10.62 9.28
N THR A 159 -9.34 10.22 9.82
CA THR A 159 -8.15 11.08 9.85
C THR A 159 -7.40 10.83 8.55
N LEU A 160 -7.20 11.89 7.77
CA LEU A 160 -6.36 11.84 6.59
C LEU A 160 -4.94 12.22 6.99
N ASP A 161 -4.02 11.28 6.90
CA ASP A 161 -2.59 11.54 7.10
C ASP A 161 -1.95 11.81 5.74
N VAL A 162 -1.35 12.98 5.59
CA VAL A 162 -0.72 13.42 4.33
C VAL A 162 0.71 13.80 4.63
N ASP A 163 1.62 12.85 4.40
CA ASP A 163 3.05 13.09 4.50
C ASP A 163 3.63 13.47 3.14
N ALA A 164 4.54 14.45 3.14
CA ALA A 164 5.40 14.72 2.00
C ALA A 164 6.73 14.02 2.21
N THR A 165 7.07 13.05 1.36
CA THR A 165 8.40 12.43 1.38
C THR A 165 9.35 13.21 0.48
N ILE A 166 10.45 13.70 1.05
CA ILE A 166 11.54 14.28 0.27
C ILE A 166 12.41 13.15 -0.29
N LEU A 167 12.37 12.97 -1.62
CA LEU A 167 13.26 12.05 -2.32
C LEU A 167 14.53 12.79 -2.78
N GLU A 168 15.58 12.67 -1.98
CA GLU A 168 16.87 13.28 -2.29
C GLU A 168 17.44 12.76 -3.61
N ALA A 169 17.92 13.66 -4.46
CA ALA A 169 18.44 13.35 -5.78
C ALA A 169 19.72 14.11 -6.07
N HIS A 170 20.73 13.36 -6.51
CA HIS A 170 22.06 13.86 -6.84
C HIS A 170 22.24 13.98 -8.36
N LYS A 171 21.31 14.65 -9.04
CA LYS A 171 21.38 14.88 -10.49
C LYS A 171 21.36 16.36 -10.83
N ARG A 172 21.90 16.72 -12.00
CA ARG A 172 22.00 18.12 -12.45
C ARG A 172 20.65 18.84 -12.54
N THR A 173 19.57 18.10 -12.74
CA THR A 173 18.20 18.60 -12.83
C THR A 173 17.42 18.47 -11.52
N ALA A 174 18.11 18.26 -10.39
CA ALA A 174 17.49 18.31 -9.06
C ALA A 174 17.26 19.76 -8.63
N THR A 175 16.27 19.98 -7.79
CA THR A 175 15.87 21.30 -7.28
C THR A 175 15.85 21.29 -5.76
N VAL A 176 16.13 22.43 -5.11
CA VAL A 176 16.32 22.52 -3.65
C VAL A 176 14.98 22.60 -2.92
N THR A 177 14.79 21.75 -1.91
CA THR A 177 13.61 21.67 -1.06
C THR A 177 13.59 22.76 0.02
N TYR A 178 12.48 22.84 0.77
CA TYR A 178 12.40 23.74 1.93
C TYR A 178 13.33 23.32 3.08
N GLU A 179 13.83 22.07 3.08
CA GLU A 179 14.82 21.57 4.05
C GLU A 179 16.26 21.81 3.58
N GLY A 180 16.44 22.42 2.41
CA GLY A 180 17.77 22.68 1.83
C GLY A 180 18.41 21.48 1.14
N THR A 181 17.73 20.33 1.10
CA THR A 181 18.17 19.13 0.38
C THR A 181 17.81 19.20 -1.11
N SER A 182 18.64 18.61 -1.99
CA SER A 182 18.36 18.58 -3.43
C SER A 182 17.47 17.38 -3.76
N CYS A 183 16.33 17.56 -4.44
CA CYS A 183 15.38 16.50 -4.75
C CYS A 183 15.01 16.40 -6.24
N GLN A 184 14.45 15.26 -6.64
CA GLN A 184 13.88 15.07 -7.98
C GLN A 184 12.42 15.53 -8.01
N GLY A 185 12.06 16.38 -8.97
CA GLY A 185 10.72 16.99 -9.07
C GLY A 185 10.70 18.38 -8.45
N SER A 186 9.78 19.25 -8.92
CA SER A 186 9.75 20.64 -8.44
C SER A 186 9.52 20.67 -6.92
N PRO A 187 10.35 21.39 -6.16
CA PRO A 187 10.21 21.50 -4.72
C PRO A 187 9.26 22.65 -4.46
N LYS A 188 7.97 22.42 -4.66
CA LYS A 188 6.95 23.40 -4.31
C LYS A 188 5.76 22.72 -3.65
N PHE A 189 6.00 22.19 -2.45
CA PHE A 189 5.01 22.34 -1.39
C PHE A 189 5.51 23.41 -0.44
N PRO A 190 5.13 24.66 -0.74
CA PRO A 190 4.27 25.35 0.19
C PRO A 190 3.02 25.85 -0.54
N GLN A 191 1.88 25.85 0.16
CA GLN A 191 0.61 26.46 -0.24
C GLN A 191 -0.36 25.57 -1.04
N LEU A 192 -0.90 24.54 -0.38
CA LEU A 192 -2.30 24.16 -0.61
C LEU A 192 -3.20 25.12 0.21
N TRP A 193 -3.11 26.42 -0.04
CA TRP A 193 -4.00 27.41 0.59
C TRP A 193 -4.28 28.52 -0.40
N SER A 194 -5.48 28.52 -0.96
CA SER A 194 -6.13 29.75 -1.39
C SER A 194 -7.51 29.81 -0.75
N SER A 195 -7.73 30.90 -0.02
CA SER A 195 -9.01 31.27 0.54
C SER A 195 -10.01 31.64 -0.56
N LYS A 196 -11.25 31.17 -0.37
CA LYS A 196 -12.53 31.66 -0.95
C LYS A 196 -12.89 31.23 -2.38
N THR A 197 -13.76 30.24 -2.49
CA THR A 197 -15.22 30.43 -2.68
C THR A 197 -15.93 29.06 -2.61
N PRO A 198 -17.07 28.92 -1.92
CA PRO A 198 -17.76 27.64 -1.85
C PRO A 198 -18.43 27.33 -3.20
N HIS A 199 -17.95 26.29 -3.88
CA HIS A 199 -18.73 25.61 -4.91
C HIS A 199 -19.54 24.49 -4.25
N PRO A 200 -20.87 24.40 -4.49
CA PRO A 200 -21.68 23.32 -3.96
C PRO A 200 -21.19 22.00 -4.56
N GLY A 201 -20.59 21.14 -3.72
CA GLY A 201 -20.11 19.81 -4.12
C GLY A 201 -18.69 19.44 -3.67
N TYR A 202 -17.89 20.37 -3.17
CA TYR A 202 -16.52 20.07 -2.70
C TYR A 202 -16.37 20.19 -1.18
N VAL A 203 -15.62 19.24 -0.62
CA VAL A 203 -15.22 19.20 0.79
C VAL A 203 -14.01 20.10 0.99
N VAL A 204 -14.14 21.14 1.80
CA VAL A 204 -13.00 21.99 2.21
C VAL A 204 -12.27 21.30 3.35
N VAL A 205 -11.02 20.92 3.13
CA VAL A 205 -10.14 20.33 4.15
C VAL A 205 -9.26 21.44 4.72
N ALA A 206 -9.45 21.81 5.99
CA ALA A 206 -8.58 22.74 6.70
C ALA A 206 -7.68 21.98 7.68
N ALA A 207 -6.37 22.18 7.58
CA ALA A 207 -5.34 21.66 8.48
C ALA A 207 -4.56 22.84 9.10
N SER A 208 -4.41 22.90 10.42
CA SER A 208 -3.47 23.83 11.05
C SER A 208 -2.30 23.05 11.63
N SER A 209 -1.09 23.27 11.09
CA SER A 209 0.14 22.80 11.71
C SER A 209 0.50 23.74 12.85
N THR A 210 0.21 23.34 14.09
CA THR A 210 0.79 23.97 15.28
C THR A 210 1.91 23.09 15.82
N ARG A 211 3.08 23.71 15.97
CA ARG A 211 4.43 23.16 16.15
C ARG A 211 4.67 22.27 17.39
N THR A 212 3.64 21.71 18.04
CA THR A 212 3.81 21.01 19.33
C THR A 212 2.96 19.76 19.59
N LYS A 213 2.21 19.20 18.62
CA LYS A 213 1.62 17.84 18.75
C LYS A 213 1.49 17.11 17.39
N PRO A 214 1.76 15.80 17.29
CA PRO A 214 1.63 15.02 16.05
C PRO A 214 0.17 14.55 15.90
N ALA A 215 -0.74 15.49 15.68
CA ALA A 215 -2.11 15.17 15.31
C ALA A 215 -2.73 16.36 14.60
N LEU A 216 -2.78 16.29 13.27
CA LEU A 216 -3.69 17.14 12.49
C LEU A 216 -5.11 16.59 12.71
N SER A 217 -5.94 17.32 13.44
CA SER A 217 -7.36 17.01 13.58
C SER A 217 -8.13 17.71 12.46
N PHE A 218 -8.87 16.94 11.67
CA PHE A 218 -9.73 17.45 10.60
C PHE A 218 -11.20 17.35 11.03
N SER A 219 -11.93 18.45 10.91
CA SER A 219 -13.38 18.49 11.08
C SER A 219 -14.04 18.75 9.73
N LEU A 220 -14.86 17.79 9.29
CA LEU A 220 -15.70 17.93 8.10
C LEU A 220 -17.01 18.61 8.50
N SER A 221 -17.15 19.90 8.22
CA SER A 221 -18.45 20.56 8.28
C SER A 221 -19.05 20.59 6.88
N ARG A 222 -20.21 19.96 6.69
CA ARG A 222 -21.07 20.29 5.55
C ARG A 222 -21.52 21.74 5.75
N TYR A 223 -21.31 22.59 4.75
CA TYR A 223 -22.08 23.80 4.61
C TYR A 223 -23.26 23.46 3.69
N GLU A 224 -24.47 23.60 4.21
CA GLU A 224 -25.70 23.64 3.41
C GLU A 224 -25.81 24.96 2.64
#